data_AF-A0A1A7KN28-F1
#
_entry.id   AF-A0A1A7KN28-F1
#
_cell.length_a   1.000
_cell.length_b   1.000
_cell.length_c   1.000
_cell.angle_alpha   90.00
_cell.angle_beta   90.00
_cell.angle_gamma   90.00
#
_symmetry.space_group_name_H-M   'P 1'
#
loop_
_entity.id
_entity.type
_entity.pdbx_description
1 polymer ?
#
loop_
_entity_poly.entity_id
_entity_poly.type
_entity_poly.pdbx_seq_one_letter_code
_entity_poly.pdbx_strand_id
1 'polypeptide(L)'
;MQPNVGDHRVDVWKTMTIAPNESITINKVKAPVTLEIENLSDEKIALVSELKIPSEILSKSEFKYRLPKKSSLKLENRNTKPVSIYLHYYSSQPIIVNNKELR
;
A
#
# COMPACT_ATOMS: atom_id res chain seq x y z
N MET A 1 -32.21 -3.67 22.25
CA MET A 1 -31.04 -4.14 21.47
C MET A 1 -29.98 -3.06 21.57
N GLN A 2 -28.88 -3.31 22.27
CA GLN A 2 -27.76 -2.37 22.34
C GLN A 2 -27.03 -2.37 21.00
N PRO A 3 -26.71 -1.21 20.40
CA PRO A 3 -25.89 -1.18 19.20
C PRO A 3 -24.47 -1.62 19.56
N ASN A 4 -23.97 -2.67 18.91
CA ASN A 4 -22.58 -3.11 19.04
C ASN A 4 -21.65 -1.99 18.56
N VAL A 5 -21.07 -1.24 19.50
CA VAL A 5 -19.95 -0.33 19.26
C VAL A 5 -18.69 -1.18 19.10
N GLY A 6 -18.48 -1.81 17.93
CA GLY A 6 -17.47 -2.88 17.86
C GLY A 6 -16.79 -3.21 16.54
N ASP A 7 -17.26 -2.77 15.36
CA ASP A 7 -16.66 -3.24 14.10
C ASP A 7 -16.54 -2.13 13.06
N HIS A 8 -15.73 -1.10 13.35
CA HIS A 8 -15.25 -0.16 12.33
C HIS A 8 -14.18 -0.84 11.48
N ARG A 9 -14.59 -1.82 10.68
CA ARG A 9 -13.75 -2.47 9.68
C ARG A 9 -13.63 -1.53 8.50
N VAL A 10 -12.39 -1.18 8.16
CA VAL A 10 -12.07 -0.40 6.98
C VAL A 10 -11.68 -1.39 5.89
N ASP A 11 -12.46 -1.40 4.81
CA ASP A 11 -12.23 -2.17 3.60
C ASP A 11 -12.29 -1.19 2.42
N VAL A 12 -11.15 -0.98 1.76
CA VAL A 12 -11.00 0.08 0.75
C VAL A 12 -10.30 -0.45 -0.47
N TRP A 13 -10.90 -0.16 -1.61
CA TRP A 13 -10.40 -0.47 -2.94
C TRP A 13 -10.12 0.83 -3.68
N LYS A 14 -8.90 0.99 -4.21
CA LYS A 14 -8.51 2.21 -4.89
C LYS A 14 -7.47 1.96 -5.97
N THR A 15 -7.76 2.41 -7.18
CA THR A 15 -6.74 2.52 -8.23
C THR A 15 -5.96 3.82 -8.05
N MET A 16 -4.64 3.75 -8.15
CA MET A 16 -3.74 4.88 -7.99
C MET A 16 -2.68 4.85 -9.08
N THR A 17 -2.32 6.01 -9.59
CA THR A 17 -1.17 6.18 -10.48
C THR A 17 -0.08 6.92 -9.74
N ILE A 18 1.15 6.41 -9.81
CA ILE A 18 2.34 6.97 -9.19
C ILE A 18 3.19 7.50 -10.33
N ALA A 19 3.39 8.82 -10.38
CA ALA A 19 4.19 9.40 -11.45
C ALA A 19 5.67 8.98 -11.33
N PRO A 20 6.47 9.13 -12.40
CA PRO A 20 7.91 8.94 -12.32
C PRO A 20 8.52 9.74 -11.17
N ASN A 21 9.42 9.12 -10.40
CA ASN A 21 10.06 9.74 -9.24
C ASN A 21 9.09 10.18 -8.13
N GLU A 22 7.90 9.59 -8.06
CA GLU A 22 6.99 9.75 -6.92
C GLU A 22 6.91 8.48 -6.08
N SER A 23 6.31 8.62 -4.91
CA SER A 23 6.06 7.54 -3.98
C SER A 23 4.73 7.64 -3.28
N ILE A 24 4.21 6.48 -2.90
CA ILE A 24 3.10 6.34 -1.97
C ILE A 24 3.64 5.75 -0.68
N THR A 25 3.26 6.33 0.45
CA THR A 25 3.63 5.83 1.78
C THR A 25 2.39 5.45 2.56
N ILE A 26 2.30 4.18 2.95
CA ILE A 26 1.41 3.71 4.00
C ILE A 26 2.13 3.97 5.31
N ASN A 27 1.68 5.01 6.03
CA ASN A 27 2.30 5.42 7.29
C ASN A 27 2.08 4.38 8.39
N LYS A 28 2.85 4.55 9.47
CA LYS A 28 2.82 3.71 10.67
C LYS A 28 1.39 3.31 11.09
N VAL A 29 1.01 2.08 10.80
CA VAL A 29 -0.38 1.61 10.97
C VAL A 29 -0.72 1.38 12.46
N LYS A 30 -1.93 1.75 12.86
CA LYS A 30 -2.39 1.66 14.27
C LYS A 30 -2.82 0.24 14.69
N ALA A 31 -3.17 -0.59 13.72
CA ALA A 31 -3.50 -2.00 13.84
C ALA A 31 -2.88 -2.77 12.67
N PRO A 32 -2.78 -4.12 12.72
CA PRO A 32 -2.38 -4.90 11.55
C PRO A 32 -3.31 -4.63 10.36
N VAL A 33 -2.75 -4.63 9.15
CA VAL A 33 -3.47 -4.33 7.90
C VAL A 33 -3.17 -5.45 6.90
N THR A 34 -4.20 -6.03 6.30
CA THR A 34 -4.01 -6.87 5.12
C THR A 34 -3.96 -5.96 3.91
N LEU A 35 -2.88 -6.06 3.14
CA LEU A 35 -2.67 -5.32 1.89
C LEU A 35 -2.69 -6.29 0.72
N GLU A 36 -3.41 -5.93 -0.32
CA GLU A 36 -3.30 -6.55 -1.63
C GLU A 36 -3.01 -5.42 -2.63
N ILE A 37 -1.87 -5.53 -3.32
CA ILE A 37 -1.39 -4.51 -4.25
C ILE A 37 -1.15 -5.17 -5.59
N GLU A 38 -1.97 -4.84 -6.57
CA GLU A 38 -1.80 -5.32 -7.94
C GLU A 38 -1.09 -4.24 -8.76
N ASN A 39 0.01 -4.61 -9.42
CA ASN A 39 0.67 -3.75 -10.37
C ASN A 39 0.03 -3.91 -11.74
N LEU A 40 -0.67 -2.87 -12.21
CA LEU A 40 -1.39 -2.87 -13.47
C LEU A 40 -0.51 -2.42 -14.65
N SER A 41 0.75 -2.05 -14.40
CA SER A 41 1.69 -1.54 -15.40
C SER A 41 2.70 -2.58 -15.86
N ASP A 42 3.36 -2.28 -16.97
CA ASP A 42 4.47 -3.09 -17.53
C ASP A 42 5.81 -2.80 -16.85
N GLU A 43 5.87 -1.80 -15.97
CA GLU A 43 7.03 -1.45 -15.17
C GLU A 43 6.86 -1.98 -13.74
N LYS A 44 7.96 -2.37 -13.10
CA LYS A 44 7.95 -2.81 -11.69
C LYS A 44 7.85 -1.63 -10.72
N ILE A 45 7.51 -1.89 -9.46
CA ILE A 45 7.53 -0.87 -8.41
C ILE A 45 8.37 -1.32 -7.22
N ALA A 46 9.20 -0.43 -6.69
CA ALA A 46 10.06 -0.74 -5.56
C ALA A 46 9.29 -0.68 -4.24
N LEU A 47 9.50 -1.66 -3.38
CA LEU A 47 9.00 -1.72 -2.01
C LEU A 47 10.13 -1.35 -1.05
N VAL A 48 9.90 -0.30 -0.26
CA VAL A 48 10.85 0.18 0.75
C VAL A 48 10.21 0.03 2.13
N SER A 49 10.80 -0.85 2.94
CA SER A 49 10.38 -1.13 4.31
C SER A 49 11.53 -1.75 5.11
N GLU A 50 11.50 -1.62 6.43
CA GLU A 50 12.39 -2.35 7.36
C GLU A 50 11.97 -3.82 7.54
N LEU A 51 10.82 -4.20 6.98
CA LEU A 51 10.27 -5.55 7.06
C LEU A 51 10.97 -6.50 6.10
N LYS A 52 11.01 -7.79 6.46
CA LYS A 52 11.50 -8.86 5.59
C LYS A 52 10.45 -9.19 4.52
N ILE A 53 10.38 -8.36 3.49
CA ILE A 53 9.48 -8.47 2.33
C ILE A 53 10.29 -8.43 1.03
N PRO A 54 9.72 -8.86 -0.11
CA PRO A 54 10.31 -8.59 -1.42
C PRO A 54 10.63 -7.11 -1.61
N SER A 55 11.70 -6.81 -2.33
CA SER A 55 12.12 -5.44 -2.61
C SER A 55 11.31 -4.75 -3.72
N GLU A 56 10.45 -5.49 -4.43
CA GLU A 56 9.68 -4.98 -5.55
C GLU A 56 8.41 -5.80 -5.81
N ILE A 57 7.42 -5.16 -6.44
CA ILE A 57 6.28 -5.80 -7.10
C ILE A 57 6.56 -5.77 -8.60
N LEU A 58 6.60 -6.93 -9.24
CA LEU A 58 6.88 -7.05 -10.67
C LEU A 58 5.73 -6.48 -11.51
N SER A 59 5.99 -6.22 -12.79
CA SER A 59 4.96 -5.84 -13.76
C SER A 59 3.83 -6.86 -13.80
N LYS A 60 2.57 -6.41 -13.91
CA LYS A 60 1.39 -7.29 -14.04
C LYS A 60 1.32 -8.39 -12.96
N SER A 61 1.78 -8.08 -11.75
CA SER A 61 1.84 -9.03 -10.64
C SER A 61 1.20 -8.46 -9.39
N GLU A 62 0.93 -9.35 -8.44
CA GLU A 62 0.27 -9.01 -7.18
C GLU A 62 1.21 -9.22 -5.99
N PHE A 63 1.11 -8.31 -5.03
CA PHE A 63 1.74 -8.41 -3.73
C PHE A 63 0.70 -8.44 -2.62
N LYS A 64 0.64 -9.56 -1.89
CA LYS A 64 -0.22 -9.74 -0.72
C LYS A 64 0.63 -9.79 0.55
N TYR A 65 0.31 -8.95 1.52
CA TYR A 65 1.06 -8.92 2.78
C TYR A 65 0.23 -8.41 3.95
N ARG A 66 0.45 -9.02 5.12
CA ARG A 66 -0.14 -8.54 6.37
C ARG A 66 0.84 -7.62 7.10
N LEU A 67 0.67 -6.33 6.88
CA LEU A 67 1.48 -5.27 7.48
C LEU A 67 1.27 -5.23 9.01
N PRO A 68 2.31 -5.49 9.84
CA PRO A 68 2.17 -5.47 11.30
C PRO A 68 1.84 -4.09 11.87
N LYS A 69 1.21 -4.06 13.05
CA LYS A 69 1.03 -2.81 13.81
C LYS A 69 2.37 -2.08 13.97
N LYS A 70 2.36 -0.75 13.93
CA LYS A 70 3.54 0.13 14.04
C LYS A 70 4.54 0.00 12.88
N SER A 71 4.23 -0.70 11.80
CA SER A 71 5.08 -0.74 10.60
C SER A 71 4.55 0.18 9.49
N SER A 72 5.40 0.44 8.52
CA SER A 72 5.12 1.27 7.34
C SER A 72 5.60 0.58 6.08
N LEU A 73 5.00 0.95 4.96
CA LEU A 73 5.40 0.48 3.64
C LEU A 73 5.42 1.67 2.68
N LYS A 74 6.51 1.82 1.93
CA LYS A 74 6.63 2.82 0.88
C LYS A 74 6.74 2.11 -0.47
N LEU A 75 5.96 2.58 -1.43
CA LEU A 75 5.99 2.18 -2.82
C LEU A 75 6.64 3.32 -3.62
N GLU A 76 7.74 3.05 -4.29
CA GLU A 76 8.48 4.05 -5.05
C GLU A 76 8.47 3.72 -6.54
N ASN A 77 7.97 4.65 -7.34
CA ASN A 77 8.12 4.56 -8.78
C ASN A 77 9.47 5.17 -9.19
N ARG A 78 10.47 4.30 -9.33
CA ARG A 78 11.83 4.65 -9.79
C ARG A 78 11.98 4.56 -11.31
N ASN A 79 10.89 4.32 -12.05
CA ASN A 79 10.91 4.23 -13.50
C ASN A 79 10.69 5.61 -14.12
N THR A 80 10.93 5.71 -15.42
CA THR A 80 10.68 6.94 -16.21
C THR A 80 9.22 7.08 -16.66
N LYS A 81 8.39 6.05 -16.42
CA LYS A 81 6.96 6.03 -16.78
C LYS A 81 6.09 5.93 -15.53
N PRO A 82 4.84 6.45 -15.56
CA PRO A 82 3.89 6.25 -14.47
C PRO A 82 3.59 4.77 -14.25
N VAL A 83 3.45 4.37 -12.98
CA VAL A 83 3.00 3.03 -12.58
C VAL A 83 1.59 3.14 -12.00
N SER A 84 0.67 2.35 -12.54
CA SER A 84 -0.69 2.24 -12.00
C SER A 84 -0.80 0.99 -11.16
N ILE A 85 -1.33 1.15 -9.96
CA ILE A 85 -1.58 0.05 -9.04
C ILE A 85 -3.05 0.03 -8.64
N TYR A 86 -3.53 -1.16 -8.33
CA TYR A 86 -4.72 -1.33 -7.53
C TYR A 86 -4.30 -1.60 -6.09
N LEU A 87 -4.76 -0.77 -5.16
CA LEU A 87 -4.55 -0.93 -3.73
C LEU A 87 -5.86 -1.38 -3.10
N HIS A 88 -5.84 -2.57 -2.54
CA HIS A 88 -6.84 -3.05 -1.60
C HIS A 88 -6.24 -3.13 -0.20
N TYR A 89 -6.98 -2.67 0.80
CA TYR A 89 -6.59 -2.91 2.18
C TYR A 89 -7.77 -3.14 3.11
N TYR A 90 -7.50 -3.97 4.12
CA TYR A 90 -8.43 -4.29 5.20
C TYR A 90 -7.78 -4.11 6.57
N SER A 91 -8.44 -3.38 7.47
CA SER A 91 -8.00 -3.22 8.87
C SER A 91 -9.13 -2.90 9.83
N SER A 92 -8.92 -3.16 11.12
CA SER A 92 -9.82 -2.74 12.20
C SER A 92 -9.66 -1.27 12.62
N GLN A 93 -8.72 -0.54 12.00
CA GLN A 93 -8.48 0.88 12.22
C GLN A 93 -8.16 1.57 10.89
N PRO A 94 -8.52 2.85 10.71
CA PRO A 94 -8.12 3.62 9.54
C PRO A 94 -6.60 3.67 9.36
N ILE A 95 -6.16 3.65 8.11
CA ILE A 95 -4.77 3.84 7.71
C ILE A 95 -4.61 5.20 7.00
N ILE A 96 -3.40 5.74 7.03
CA ILE A 96 -3.07 6.99 6.33
C ILE A 96 -2.15 6.63 5.15
N VAL A 97 -2.62 6.94 3.94
CA VAL A 97 -1.87 6.76 2.69
C VAL A 97 -1.53 8.15 2.14
N ASN A 98 -0.24 8.46 2.03
CA ASN A 98 0.26 9.75 1.56
C ASN A 98 1.01 9.62 0.23
N ASN A 99 0.85 10.60 -0.66
CA ASN A 99 1.63 10.73 -1.88
C ASN A 99 2.76 11.75 -1.65
N LYS A 100 4.00 11.44 -2.04
CA LYS A 100 5.17 12.32 -1.92
C LYS A 100 6.10 12.18 -3.11
N GLU A 101 6.66 13.30 -3.57
CA GLU A 101 7.79 13.33 -4.50
C GLU A 101 9.05 12.69 -3.87
N LEU A 102 9.83 11.98 -4.67
CA LEU A 102 11.16 11.51 -4.29
C LEU A 102 12.12 12.71 -4.34
N ARG A 103 12.80 12.96 -3.22
CA ARG A 103 13.84 14.00 -3.09
C ARG A 103 15.22 13.38 -3.15
#